data_AF-A0A2T0R3K0-F1
#
_entry.id   AF-A0A2T0R3K0-F1
#
_cell.length_a   1.000
_cell.length_b   1.000
_cell.length_c   1.000
_cell.angle_alpha   90.00
_cell.angle_beta   90.00
_cell.angle_gamma   90.00
#
_symmetry.space_group_name_H-M   'P 1'
#
loop_
_entity.id
_entity.type
_entity.pdbx_description
1 polymer ?
#
loop_
_entity_poly.entity_id
_entity_poly.type
_entity_poly.pdbx_seq_one_letter_code
_entity_poly.pdbx_strand_id
1 'polypeptide(L)' 'MDDLAAWKRLAPAGLLLVGAGLSTAVDAAQRRTTGAATSRWTGQGTVGLVLVNAGLCLFGESVRRRTRYELAPRGAR' A
#
# COMPACT_ATOMS: atom_id res chain seq x y z
N MET A 1 3.22 -23.28 8.45
CA MET A 1 4.34 -22.34 8.68
C MET A 1 4.43 -21.25 7.60
N ASP A 2 3.44 -21.19 6.71
CA ASP A 2 3.45 -20.36 5.50
C ASP A 2 2.85 -18.97 5.71
N ASP A 3 1.98 -18.80 6.71
CA ASP A 3 1.35 -17.51 7.03
C ASP A 3 2.35 -16.45 7.51
N LEU A 4 3.36 -16.83 8.29
CA LEU A 4 4.37 -15.89 8.79
C LEU A 4 5.30 -15.40 7.66
N ALA A 5 5.62 -16.29 6.72
CA ALA A 5 6.43 -15.97 5.54
C ALA A 5 5.63 -15.17 4.50
N ALA A 6 4.34 -15.42 4.37
CA ALA A 6 3.43 -14.58 3.59
C ALA A 6 3.30 -13.17 4.23
N TRP A 7 3.14 -13.10 5.55
CA TRP A 7 3.04 -11.85 6.30
C TRP A 7 4.27 -10.95 6.15
N LYS A 8 5.46 -11.53 6.32
CA LYS A 8 6.75 -10.82 6.16
C LYS A 8 6.98 -10.30 4.74
N ARG A 9 6.33 -10.87 3.72
CA ARG A 9 6.42 -10.41 2.33
C ARG A 9 5.32 -9.40 1.99
N LEU A 10 4.11 -9.57 2.51
CA LEU A 10 2.98 -8.67 2.29
C LEU A 10 3.20 -7.29 2.92
N ALA A 11 3.82 -7.21 4.10
CA ALA A 11 4.10 -5.94 4.76
C ALA A 11 5.03 -5.00 3.95
N PRO A 12 6.25 -5.42 3.53
CA PRO A 12 7.11 -4.59 2.70
C PRO A 12 6.55 -4.41 1.28
N ALA A 13 5.87 -5.41 0.71
CA ALA A 13 5.23 -5.25 -0.60
C ALA A 13 4.13 -4.19 -0.59
N GLY A 14 3.27 -4.17 0.44
CA GLY A 14 2.25 -3.13 0.63
C GLY A 14 2.87 -1.76 0.82
N LEU A 15 3.94 -1.65 1.63
CA LEU A 15 4.65 -0.39 1.85
C LEU A 15 5.34 0.13 0.58
N LEU A 16 5.94 -0.76 -0.22
CA LEU A 16 6.52 -0.42 -1.52
C LEU A 16 5.44 0.02 -2.52
N LEU A 17 4.25 -0.61 -2.52
CA LEU A 17 3.13 -0.19 -3.36
C LEU A 17 2.62 1.20 -2.97
N VAL A 18 2.54 1.49 -1.67
CA VAL A 18 2.19 2.82 -1.16
C VAL A 18 3.23 3.85 -1.59
N GLY A 19 4.52 3.54 -1.44
CA GLY A 19 5.61 4.41 -1.89
C GLY A 19 5.55 4.69 -3.40
N ALA A 20 5.38 3.65 -4.22
CA ALA A 20 5.22 3.79 -5.67
C ALA A 20 3.98 4.62 -6.05
N GLY A 21 2.86 4.42 -5.36
CA GLY A 21 1.64 5.21 -5.55
C GLY A 21 1.82 6.69 -5.17
N LEU A 22 2.55 6.98 -4.09
CA LEU A 22 2.91 8.35 -3.69
C LEU A 22 3.85 9.00 -4.70
N SER A 23 4.89 8.30 -5.16
CA SER A 23 5.82 8.83 -6.17
C SER A 23 5.11 9.14 -7.49
N THR A 24 4.19 8.27 -7.93
CA THR A 24 3.40 8.51 -9.15
C THR A 24 2.40 9.65 -8.98
N ALA A 25 1.81 9.82 -7.79
CA ALA A 25 0.95 10.97 -7.48
C ALA A 25 1.74 12.29 -7.45
N VAL A 26 2.96 12.30 -6.88
CA VAL A 26 3.85 13.48 -6.86
C VAL A 26 4.33 13.83 -8.28
N ASP A 27 4.70 12.83 -9.08
CA ASP A 27 5.08 13.04 -10.48
C ASP A 27 3.91 13.61 -11.31
N ALA A 28 2.69 13.13 -11.08
CA ALA A 28 1.48 13.70 -11.66
C ALA A 28 1.24 15.15 -11.20
N ALA A 29 1.45 15.46 -9.92
CA ALA A 29 1.34 16.81 -9.39
C ALA A 29 2.40 17.75 -9.99
N GLN A 30 3.62 17.28 -10.24
CA GLN A 30 4.68 18.05 -10.93
C GLN A 30 4.32 18.28 -12.41
N ARG A 31 3.67 17.31 -13.08
CA ARG A 31 3.17 17.48 -14.45
C ARG A 31 2.03 18.50 -14.54
N ARG A 32 1.24 18.66 -13.47
CA ARG A 32 0.25 19.75 -13.34
C ARG A 32 0.91 21.11 -13.49
N THR A 33 1.97 21.34 -12.73
CA THR A 33 2.58 22.67 -12.56
C THR A 33 3.40 23.09 -13.78
N THR A 34 3.79 22.12 -14.60
CA THR A 34 4.53 22.32 -15.87
C THR A 34 3.63 22.49 -17.10
N GLY A 35 2.31 22.55 -16.93
CA GLY A 35 1.37 22.87 -18.01
C GLY A 35 0.93 21.68 -18.87
N ALA A 36 1.08 20.44 -18.39
CA ALA A 36 0.62 19.25 -19.11
C ALA A 36 -0.92 19.16 -19.19
N ALA A 37 -1.43 18.55 -20.27
CA ALA A 37 -2.87 18.42 -20.55
C ALA A 37 -3.65 17.80 -19.38
N THR A 38 -4.80 18.40 -19.06
CA THR A 38 -5.49 18.13 -17.80
C THR A 38 -5.93 16.67 -17.64
N SER A 39 -6.18 15.95 -18.73
CA SER A 39 -6.55 14.53 -18.72
C SER A 39 -5.40 13.60 -18.29
N ARG A 40 -4.16 13.95 -18.58
CA ARG A 40 -3.00 13.05 -18.45
C ARG A 40 -2.47 12.98 -17.00
N TRP A 41 -2.27 14.13 -16.37
CA TRP A 41 -1.88 14.19 -14.95
C TRP A 41 -2.98 13.69 -14.02
N THR A 42 -4.26 13.96 -14.33
CA THR A 42 -5.38 13.45 -13.51
C THR A 42 -5.45 11.93 -13.58
N GLY A 43 -5.31 11.33 -14.77
CA GLY A 43 -5.27 9.87 -14.93
C GLY A 43 -4.11 9.21 -14.19
N GLN A 44 -2.89 9.76 -14.30
CA GLN A 44 -1.73 9.27 -13.54
C GLN A 44 -1.92 9.42 -12.02
N GLY A 45 -2.51 10.53 -11.57
CA GLY A 45 -2.84 10.75 -10.17
C GLY A 45 -3.87 9.76 -9.64
N THR A 46 -4.91 9.43 -10.42
CA THR A 46 -5.91 8.41 -10.05
C THR A 46 -5.28 7.03 -9.93
N VAL A 47 -4.38 6.65 -10.85
CA VAL A 47 -3.62 5.39 -10.75
C VAL A 47 -2.76 5.38 -9.49
N GLY A 48 -2.08 6.48 -9.17
CA GLY A 48 -1.31 6.62 -7.93
C GLY A 48 -2.18 6.44 -6.67
N LEU A 49 -3.36 7.07 -6.63
CA LEU A 49 -4.33 6.92 -5.53
C LEU A 49 -4.83 5.48 -5.37
N VAL A 50 -5.09 4.78 -6.48
CA VAL A 50 -5.50 3.36 -6.47
C VAL A 50 -4.38 2.50 -5.91
N LEU A 51 -3.13 2.73 -6.32
CA LEU A 51 -1.96 2.02 -5.81
C LEU A 51 -1.74 2.27 -4.31
N VAL A 52 -1.90 3.50 -3.85
CA VAL A 52 -1.82 3.83 -2.41
C VAL A 52 -2.90 3.09 -1.62
N ASN A 53 -4.16 3.13 -2.07
CA ASN A 53 -5.26 2.46 -1.38
C ASN A 53 -5.09 0.93 -1.37
N ALA A 54 -4.69 0.34 -2.51
CA ALA A 54 -4.40 -1.09 -2.61
C ALA A 54 -3.24 -1.51 -1.70
N GLY A 55 -2.17 -0.71 -1.66
CA GLY A 55 -1.02 -0.94 -0.76
C GLY A 55 -1.41 -0.85 0.71
N LEU A 56 -2.26 0.10 1.10
CA LEU A 56 -2.80 0.23 2.46
C LEU A 56 -3.67 -0.98 2.83
N CYS A 57 -4.52 -1.48 1.93
CA CYS A 57 -5.32 -2.67 2.19
C CYS A 57 -4.44 -3.91 2.41
N LEU A 58 -3.41 -4.12 1.58
CA LEU A 58 -2.46 -5.22 1.72
C LEU A 58 -1.63 -5.11 3.01
N PHE A 59 -1.19 -3.90 3.34
CA PHE A 59 -0.49 -3.64 4.59
C PHE A 59 -1.41 -3.88 5.80
N GLY A 60 -2.65 -3.41 5.78
CA GLY A 60 -3.64 -3.63 6.84
C GLY A 60 -4.00 -5.11 7.04
N GLU A 61 -4.14 -5.87 5.95
CA GLU A 61 -4.31 -7.33 6.00
C GLU A 61 -3.14 -8.02 6.70
N SER A 62 -1.91 -7.57 6.41
CA SER A 62 -0.75 -8.06 7.12
C SER A 62 -0.88 -7.74 8.61
N VAL A 63 -0.99 -6.48 9.02
CA VAL A 63 -1.06 -6.10 10.45
C VAL A 63 -2.14 -6.90 11.19
N ARG A 64 -3.33 -7.07 10.60
CA ARG A 64 -4.43 -7.84 11.18
C ARG A 64 -4.06 -9.31 11.47
N ARG A 65 -3.32 -9.97 10.57
CA ARG A 65 -2.85 -11.35 10.77
C ARG A 65 -1.85 -11.45 11.93
N ARG A 66 -0.94 -10.47 12.08
CA ARG A 66 -0.01 -10.41 13.21
C ARG A 66 -0.75 -10.21 14.53
N THR A 67 -1.67 -9.26 14.58
CA THR A 67 -2.42 -8.96 15.80
C THR A 67 -3.28 -10.15 16.24
N ARG A 68 -3.92 -10.87 15.29
CA ARG A 68 -4.63 -12.12 15.61
C ARG A 68 -3.71 -13.23 16.13
N TYR A 69 -2.48 -13.33 15.63
CA TYR A 69 -1.50 -14.27 16.14
C TYR A 69 -1.05 -13.91 17.56
N GLU A 70 -0.85 -12.62 17.85
CA GLU A 70 -0.42 -12.16 19.19
C GLU A 70 -1.53 -12.21 20.24
N LEU A 71 -2.80 -12.03 19.82
CA LEU A 71 -4.01 -12.11 20.66
C LEU A 71 -4.61 -13.51 20.73
N ALA A 72 -4.14 -14.47 19.92
CA ALA A 72 -4.51 -15.87 20.10
C ALA A 72 -4.20 -16.24 21.56
N PRO A 73 -5.20 -16.71 22.32
CA PRO A 73 -5.07 -16.82 23.76
C PRO A 73 -3.85 -17.66 24.10
N ARG A 74 -2.90 -17.06 24.82
CA ARG A 74 -1.88 -17.78 25.59
C ARG A 74 -2.50 -18.60 26.74
N GLY A 75 -3.81 -18.84 26.71
CA GLY A 75 -4.61 -19.52 27.71
C GLY A 75 -4.83 -20.97 27.36
N ALA A 76 -3.77 -21.77 27.47
CA ALA A 76 -3.84 -23.21 27.69
C ALA A 76 -2.48 -23.70 28.22
N ARG A 77 -2.02 -23.13 29.32
CA ARG A 77 -1.12 -23.77 30.27
C ARG A 77 -1.47 -23.33 31.68
#